data_AF-A0A1B5Z7S6-F1
#
_entry.id   AF-A0A1B5Z7S6-F1
#
_cell.length_a   1.000
_cell.length_b   1.000
_cell.length_c   1.000
_cell.angle_alpha   90.00
_cell.angle_beta   90.00
_cell.angle_gamma   90.00
#
_symmetry.space_group_name_H-M   'P 1'
#
loop_
_entity.id
_entity.type
_entity.pdbx_description
1 polymer ?
#
loop_
_entity_poly.entity_id
_entity_poly.type
_entity_poly.pdbx_seq_one_letter_code
_entity_poly.pdbx_strand_id
1 'polypeptide(L)'
;MHTKIEVPPFLLVKLALLLLRRKRRRERTLLEMRSFWQLLQLVSPHISPRPIPQVFIPTDTSNLPSNDWRAKLALDDRGGETQSAWDVHFSGKGVIPHYITPSDIELIKEIDFEQSLEAVRTYSLWSTSLAHETSKTLKEELSRYVENLRVKTDVITTLKTSLKTTEDDLATSHSKFSELESKMKSLQVSHTKKEKKFEENVKELEKRNKQIGGNMKELEKKDKRIYALERSCVKEYDIGFSRALEQLEVLHPGLDTSGADSRFVVEEGEIVDPEARSTFGVVTSFRTLNFARFYYHMVYYCIFL
;
A
#
# COMPACT_ATOMS: atom_id res chain seq x y z
N MET A 1 19.56 -46.07 4.88
CA MET A 1 18.26 -45.57 5.38
C MET A 1 18.20 -44.07 5.14
N HIS A 2 17.52 -43.61 4.09
CA HIS A 2 17.29 -42.18 3.82
C HIS A 2 15.83 -41.86 4.10
N THR A 3 15.57 -41.16 5.20
CA THR A 3 14.26 -40.63 5.53
C THR A 3 13.99 -39.38 4.69
N LYS A 4 13.04 -39.48 3.76
CA LYS A 4 12.49 -38.33 3.03
C LYS A 4 11.71 -37.47 4.02
N ILE A 5 12.19 -36.26 4.27
CA ILE A 5 11.46 -35.24 5.03
C ILE A 5 10.49 -34.56 4.05
N GLU A 6 9.22 -34.92 4.11
CA GLU A 6 8.16 -34.21 3.41
C GLU A 6 7.87 -32.88 4.12
N VAL A 7 8.25 -31.78 3.47
CA VAL A 7 7.93 -30.44 3.96
C VAL A 7 6.48 -30.11 3.55
N PRO A 8 5.61 -29.79 4.51
CA PRO A 8 4.22 -29.46 4.22
C PRO A 8 4.09 -28.27 3.25
N PRO A 9 3.16 -28.34 2.27
CA PRO A 9 3.02 -27.32 1.22
C PRO A 9 2.72 -25.91 1.75
N PHE A 10 2.12 -25.79 2.93
CA PHE A 10 1.85 -24.48 3.55
C PHE A 10 3.12 -23.74 3.98
N LEU A 11 4.20 -24.45 4.32
CA LEU A 11 5.48 -23.82 4.68
C LEU A 11 6.19 -23.28 3.43
N LEU A 12 6.09 -23.97 2.30
CA LEU A 12 6.65 -23.52 1.02
C LEU A 12 5.99 -22.21 0.54
N VAL A 13 4.67 -22.09 0.67
CA VAL A 13 3.94 -20.87 0.31
C VAL A 13 4.34 -19.69 1.21
N LYS A 14 4.51 -19.94 2.51
CA LYS A 14 4.92 -18.91 3.48
C LYS A 14 6.34 -18.40 3.22
N LEU A 15 7.25 -19.30 2.84
CA LEU A 15 8.63 -18.98 2.48
C LEU A 15 8.69 -18.20 1.16
N ALA A 16 7.88 -18.58 0.16
CA ALA A 16 7.75 -17.86 -1.10
C ALA A 16 7.23 -16.42 -0.90
N LEU A 17 6.21 -16.22 -0.06
CA LEU A 17 5.68 -14.89 0.28
C LEU A 17 6.69 -14.01 1.02
N LEU A 18 7.48 -14.59 1.93
CA LEU A 18 8.56 -13.89 2.62
C LEU A 18 9.67 -13.47 1.66
N LEU A 19 10.06 -14.34 0.73
CA LEU A 19 11.04 -14.03 -0.31
C LEU A 19 10.54 -12.94 -1.27
N LEU A 20 9.26 -12.98 -1.66
CA LEU A 20 8.65 -11.94 -2.50
C LEU A 20 8.61 -10.57 -1.81
N ARG A 21 8.25 -10.55 -0.51
CA ARG A 21 8.28 -9.32 0.29
C ARG A 21 9.69 -8.77 0.45
N ARG A 22 10.69 -9.64 0.64
CA ARG A 22 12.10 -9.25 0.74
C ARG A 22 12.64 -8.72 -0.58
N LYS A 23 12.24 -9.31 -1.71
CA LYS A 23 12.60 -8.85 -3.06
C LYS A 23 12.02 -7.46 -3.37
N ARG A 24 10.72 -7.23 -3.10
CA ARG A 24 10.10 -5.91 -3.27
C ARG A 24 10.74 -4.81 -2.42
N ARG A 25 11.15 -5.11 -1.18
CA ARG A 25 11.86 -4.13 -0.35
C ARG A 25 13.21 -3.75 -0.95
N ARG A 26 13.98 -4.74 -1.46
CA ARG A 26 15.28 -4.48 -2.11
C ARG A 26 15.14 -3.68 -3.41
N GLU A 27 14.14 -3.98 -4.22
CA GLU A 27 13.89 -3.23 -5.47
C GLU A 27 13.52 -1.77 -5.18
N ARG A 28 12.73 -1.51 -4.13
CA ARG A 28 12.36 -0.15 -3.73
C ARG A 28 13.57 0.65 -3.23
N THR A 29 14.44 0.05 -2.42
CA THR A 29 15.69 0.69 -1.97
C THR A 29 16.67 0.94 -3.11
N LEU A 30 16.72 0.06 -4.13
CA LEU A 30 17.59 0.25 -5.30
C LEU A 30 17.08 1.37 -6.22
N LEU A 31 15.76 1.53 -6.36
CA LEU A 31 15.14 2.65 -7.09
C LEU A 31 15.39 3.98 -6.37
N GLU A 32 15.27 4.02 -5.05
CA GLU A 32 15.60 5.20 -4.25
C GLU A 32 17.09 5.56 -4.32
N MET A 33 17.98 4.57 -4.20
CA MET A 33 19.42 4.79 -4.36
C MET A 33 19.81 5.25 -5.77
N ARG A 34 19.15 4.75 -6.81
CA ARG A 34 19.41 5.17 -8.20
C ARG A 34 18.92 6.61 -8.45
N SER A 35 17.78 6.98 -7.88
CA SER A 35 17.24 8.34 -7.94
C SER A 35 18.15 9.32 -7.17
N PHE A 36 18.66 8.89 -6.02
CA PHE A 36 19.63 9.63 -5.22
C PHE A 36 20.98 9.81 -5.96
N TRP A 37 21.47 8.76 -6.64
CA TRP A 37 22.69 8.84 -7.45
C TRP A 37 22.54 9.75 -8.68
N GLN A 38 21.37 9.74 -9.33
CA GLN A 38 21.07 10.67 -10.43
C GLN A 38 20.98 12.13 -9.96
N LEU A 39 20.43 12.37 -8.77
CA LEU A 39 20.42 13.70 -8.15
C LEU A 39 21.83 14.17 -7.77
N LEU A 40 22.71 13.27 -7.32
CA LEU A 40 24.12 13.59 -7.02
C LEU A 40 24.95 13.94 -8.25
N GLN A 41 24.67 13.31 -9.41
CA GLN A 41 25.34 13.64 -10.67
C GLN A 41 24.98 15.02 -11.23
N LEU A 42 23.80 15.55 -10.89
CA LEU A 42 23.36 16.90 -11.30
C LEU A 42 23.98 18.03 -10.45
N VAL A 43 24.61 17.71 -9.30
CA VAL A 43 25.09 18.71 -8.32
C VAL A 43 26.61 18.87 -8.32
N SER A 44 27.34 18.19 -9.21
CA SER A 44 28.80 18.34 -9.32
C SER A 44 29.20 19.19 -10.52
N PRO A 45 29.33 20.53 -10.39
CA PRO A 45 30.12 21.27 -11.34
C PRO A 45 31.59 20.92 -11.06
N HIS A 46 32.23 20.24 -12.00
CA HIS A 46 33.69 20.16 -12.10
C HIS A 46 34.24 21.59 -12.20
N ILE A 47 34.53 22.21 -11.07
CA ILE A 47 35.30 23.46 -11.02
C ILE A 47 36.77 23.04 -11.16
N SER A 48 37.19 22.86 -12.41
CA SER A 48 38.61 22.84 -12.76
C SER A 48 39.21 24.21 -12.39
N PRO A 49 40.36 24.26 -11.70
CA PRO A 49 41.08 25.53 -11.57
C PRO A 49 41.51 25.95 -12.97
N ARG A 50 40.96 27.05 -13.50
CA ARG A 50 41.48 27.64 -14.73
C ARG A 50 42.82 28.32 -14.41
N PRO A 51 43.81 28.22 -15.30
CA PRO A 51 45.09 28.88 -15.11
C PRO A 51 44.91 30.40 -15.06
N ILE A 52 45.68 31.04 -14.19
CA ILE A 52 45.80 32.49 -14.05
C ILE A 52 46.07 33.08 -15.45
N PRO A 53 45.37 34.15 -15.89
CA PRO A 53 45.69 34.81 -17.14
C PRO A 53 47.13 35.31 -17.08
N GLN A 54 48.01 34.74 -17.91
CA GLN A 54 49.34 35.29 -18.11
C GLN A 54 49.18 36.63 -18.83
N VAL A 55 49.40 37.72 -18.10
CA VAL A 55 49.55 39.05 -18.70
C VAL A 55 50.89 39.03 -19.44
N PHE A 56 50.83 38.92 -20.77
CA PHE A 56 52.01 39.12 -21.62
C PHE A 56 52.44 40.59 -21.49
N ILE A 57 53.63 40.82 -20.93
CA ILE A 57 54.32 42.10 -21.06
C ILE A 57 55.09 42.02 -22.39
N PRO A 58 54.72 42.78 -23.44
CA PRO A 58 55.43 42.75 -24.71
C PRO A 58 56.86 43.24 -24.49
N THR A 59 57.85 42.42 -24.85
CA THR A 59 59.28 42.73 -24.73
C THR A 59 59.86 43.24 -26.05
N ASP A 60 59.05 43.91 -26.87
CA ASP A 60 59.50 44.51 -28.12
C ASP A 60 59.53 46.03 -27.95
N THR A 61 60.73 46.54 -27.73
CA THR A 61 61.08 47.93 -27.97
C THR A 61 60.87 48.25 -29.47
N SER A 62 60.35 49.45 -29.75
CA SER A 62 60.38 50.13 -31.06
C SER A 62 59.17 50.09 -32.00
N ASN A 63 57.92 50.01 -31.52
CA ASN A 63 56.79 50.60 -32.25
C ASN A 63 55.74 51.12 -31.26
N LEU A 64 55.84 52.42 -30.92
CA LEU A 64 54.79 53.14 -30.19
C LEU A 64 53.45 52.93 -30.94
N PRO A 65 52.37 52.49 -30.26
CA PRO A 65 51.06 52.48 -30.88
C PRO A 65 50.71 53.93 -31.26
N SER A 66 50.30 54.13 -32.52
CA SER A 66 49.67 55.37 -32.99
C SER A 66 48.69 55.90 -31.93
N ASN A 67 48.73 57.22 -31.71
CA ASN A 67 48.14 58.05 -30.64
C ASN A 67 46.65 57.85 -30.25
N ASP A 68 45.97 56.77 -30.63
CA ASP A 68 44.55 56.48 -30.32
C ASP A 68 44.27 56.13 -28.85
N TRP A 69 45.29 56.00 -28.02
CA TRP A 69 45.13 55.67 -26.60
C TRP A 69 44.63 56.87 -25.77
N ARG A 70 44.91 58.11 -26.20
CA ARG A 70 44.40 59.34 -25.56
C ARG A 70 42.87 59.42 -25.63
N ALA A 71 42.27 58.97 -26.73
CA ALA A 71 40.82 58.97 -26.93
C ALA A 71 40.10 57.91 -26.08
N LYS A 72 40.77 56.80 -25.70
CA LYS A 72 40.19 55.74 -24.88
C LYS A 72 40.28 56.00 -23.37
N LEU A 73 41.16 56.89 -22.93
CA LEU A 73 41.31 57.30 -21.53
C LEU A 73 40.61 58.62 -21.19
N ALA A 74 40.01 59.29 -22.18
CA ALA A 74 39.03 60.35 -21.94
C ALA A 74 37.81 59.72 -21.24
N LEU A 75 37.87 59.64 -19.92
CA LEU A 75 36.72 59.36 -19.07
C LEU A 75 35.59 60.29 -19.47
N ASP A 76 34.37 59.73 -19.58
CA ASP A 76 33.15 60.41 -19.99
C ASP A 76 33.10 61.88 -19.54
N ASP A 77 33.16 62.70 -20.58
CA ASP A 77 32.84 64.10 -20.74
C ASP A 77 32.09 64.75 -19.55
N ARG A 78 32.85 65.45 -18.69
CA ARG A 78 32.38 66.71 -18.09
C ARG A 78 33.07 67.87 -18.78
N GLY A 79 32.67 68.12 -20.03
CA GLY A 79 32.52 69.43 -20.63
C GLY A 79 33.64 70.42 -20.32
N GLY A 80 34.73 70.30 -21.05
CA GLY A 80 35.78 71.30 -21.10
C GLY A 80 37.08 70.72 -21.62
N GLU A 81 37.47 71.13 -22.82
CA GLU A 81 38.83 70.96 -23.36
C GLU A 81 39.82 71.70 -22.46
N THR A 82 40.14 71.13 -21.30
CA THR A 82 41.26 71.57 -20.49
C THR A 82 42.42 70.69 -20.86
N GLN A 83 43.49 71.32 -21.38
CA GLN A 83 44.79 70.69 -21.58
C GLN A 83 45.07 69.81 -20.36
N SER A 84 45.27 68.51 -20.59
CA SER A 84 45.56 67.58 -19.51
C SER A 84 46.76 68.13 -18.74
N ALA A 85 46.81 67.97 -17.42
CA ALA A 85 48.01 68.32 -16.64
C ALA A 85 49.28 67.63 -17.19
N TRP A 86 49.09 66.61 -18.02
CA TRP A 86 50.11 65.84 -18.72
C TRP A 86 50.51 66.39 -20.10
N ASP A 87 49.75 67.33 -20.68
CA ASP A 87 50.04 68.00 -21.96
C ASP A 87 50.88 69.28 -21.80
N VAL A 88 51.27 69.61 -20.56
CA VAL A 88 52.17 70.74 -20.28
C VAL A 88 53.61 70.34 -20.65
N HIS A 89 54.18 71.05 -21.61
CA HIS A 89 55.59 70.91 -21.99
C HIS A 89 56.45 71.52 -20.89
N PHE A 90 57.27 70.70 -20.23
CA PHE A 90 58.08 71.17 -19.11
C PHE A 90 59.35 71.81 -19.67
N SER A 91 59.39 73.14 -19.72
CA SER A 91 60.46 73.86 -20.41
C SER A 91 61.86 73.68 -19.82
N GLY A 92 62.01 72.99 -18.67
CA GLY A 92 63.26 72.74 -17.94
C GLY A 92 63.96 74.01 -17.42
N LYS A 93 63.62 75.19 -17.95
CA LYS A 93 64.30 76.47 -17.78
C LYS A 93 64.16 77.10 -16.39
N GLY A 94 63.40 76.50 -15.49
CA GLY A 94 63.14 77.03 -14.15
C GLY A 94 63.60 76.16 -12.96
N VAL A 95 64.04 74.92 -13.18
CA VAL A 95 64.38 73.97 -12.09
C VAL A 95 65.89 73.98 -11.77
N ILE A 96 66.67 74.78 -12.49
CA ILE A 96 68.14 74.82 -12.46
C ILE A 96 68.78 75.83 -11.46
N PRO A 97 68.18 76.35 -10.36
CA PRO A 97 68.99 77.15 -9.43
C PRO A 97 69.73 76.31 -8.38
N HIS A 98 69.46 75.01 -8.21
CA HIS A 98 69.92 74.23 -7.04
C HIS A 98 70.79 73.01 -7.35
N TYR A 99 71.20 72.79 -8.61
CA TYR A 99 72.22 71.80 -8.96
C TYR A 99 73.59 72.50 -8.88
N ILE A 100 74.47 71.98 -8.01
CA ILE A 100 75.58 72.76 -7.45
C ILE A 100 76.82 72.76 -8.39
N THR A 101 76.90 71.88 -9.39
CA THR A 101 78.06 71.87 -10.32
C THR A 101 77.70 71.82 -11.82
N PRO A 102 78.53 72.42 -12.71
CA PRO A 102 78.35 72.38 -14.17
C PRO A 102 78.27 70.96 -14.76
N SER A 103 78.95 69.99 -14.11
CA SER A 103 78.90 68.57 -14.51
C SER A 103 77.50 67.98 -14.33
N ASP A 104 76.76 68.38 -13.29
CA ASP A 104 75.40 67.92 -13.04
C ASP A 104 74.43 68.47 -14.10
N ILE A 105 74.67 69.71 -14.57
CA ILE A 105 73.88 70.35 -15.62
C ILE A 105 74.09 69.67 -16.97
N GLU A 106 75.32 69.24 -17.28
CA GLU A 106 75.60 68.44 -18.48
C GLU A 106 74.98 67.05 -18.39
N LEU A 107 75.10 66.37 -17.24
CA LEU A 107 74.50 65.04 -17.04
C LEU A 107 72.96 65.07 -17.14
N ILE A 108 72.31 66.12 -16.63
CA ILE A 108 70.85 66.32 -16.74
C ILE A 108 70.42 66.63 -18.18
N LYS A 109 71.25 67.34 -18.95
CA LYS A 109 71.02 67.56 -20.38
C LYS A 109 71.24 66.28 -21.20
N GLU A 110 72.18 65.44 -20.78
CA GLU A 110 72.55 64.17 -21.45
C GLU A 110 71.54 63.04 -21.16
N ILE A 111 70.91 63.03 -19.97
CA ILE A 111 69.84 62.10 -19.58
C ILE A 111 68.48 62.41 -20.26
N ASP A 112 68.43 63.46 -21.08
CA ASP A 112 67.26 63.93 -21.83
C ASP A 112 65.99 63.93 -20.97
N PHE A 113 65.88 64.94 -20.10
CA PHE A 113 64.78 65.13 -19.12
C PHE A 113 63.39 64.84 -19.71
N GLU A 114 63.18 65.14 -20.99
CA GLU A 114 61.92 64.86 -21.69
C GLU A 114 61.68 63.35 -21.86
N GLN A 115 62.70 62.54 -22.15
CA GLN A 115 62.59 61.08 -22.22
C GLN A 115 62.28 60.47 -20.84
N SER A 116 62.91 60.99 -19.78
CA SER A 116 62.64 60.56 -18.41
C SER A 116 61.21 60.93 -17.98
N LEU A 117 60.74 62.13 -18.33
CA LEU A 117 59.37 62.58 -18.06
C LEU A 117 58.33 61.76 -18.85
N GLU A 118 58.61 61.47 -20.12
CA GLU A 118 57.75 60.63 -20.97
C GLU A 118 57.68 59.18 -20.47
N ALA A 119 58.79 58.63 -19.98
CA ALA A 119 58.80 57.33 -19.31
C ALA A 119 57.90 57.33 -18.06
N VAL A 120 58.02 58.35 -17.19
CA VAL A 120 57.16 58.48 -16.00
C VAL A 120 55.68 58.60 -16.37
N ARG A 121 55.35 59.38 -17.41
CA ARG A 121 53.99 59.48 -17.95
C ARG A 121 53.46 58.14 -18.43
N THR A 122 54.26 57.43 -19.22
CA THR A 122 53.93 56.10 -19.75
C THR A 122 53.69 55.10 -18.62
N TYR A 123 54.57 55.05 -17.62
CA TYR A 123 54.41 54.18 -16.46
C TYR A 123 53.18 54.52 -15.61
N SER A 124 52.90 55.82 -15.42
CA SER A 124 51.69 56.27 -14.71
C SER A 124 50.43 55.80 -15.43
N LEU A 125 50.37 55.94 -16.75
CA LEU A 125 49.24 55.51 -17.58
C LEU A 125 49.07 53.98 -17.62
N TRP A 126 50.17 53.24 -17.69
CA TRP A 126 50.11 51.77 -17.58
C TRP A 126 49.61 51.34 -16.20
N SER A 127 50.03 52.04 -15.14
CA SER A 127 49.58 51.76 -13.78
C SER A 127 48.09 52.04 -13.61
N THR A 128 47.56 53.14 -14.18
CA THR A 128 46.13 53.45 -14.12
C THR A 128 45.30 52.51 -14.99
N SER A 129 45.77 52.14 -16.19
CA SER A 129 45.10 51.16 -17.06
C SER A 129 45.05 49.78 -16.41
N LEU A 130 46.16 49.32 -15.81
CA LEU A 130 46.21 48.07 -15.06
C LEU A 130 45.28 48.11 -13.84
N ALA A 131 45.26 49.20 -13.09
CA ALA A 131 44.33 49.38 -11.96
C ALA A 131 42.86 49.36 -12.42
N HIS A 132 42.54 49.96 -13.56
CA HIS A 132 41.20 49.94 -14.14
C HIS A 132 40.78 48.53 -14.55
N GLU A 133 41.59 47.81 -15.34
CA GLU A 133 41.27 46.47 -15.81
C GLU A 133 41.18 45.45 -14.67
N THR A 134 42.07 45.54 -13.67
CA THR A 134 41.98 44.71 -12.46
C THR A 134 40.73 45.03 -11.65
N SER A 135 40.37 46.30 -11.48
CA SER A 135 39.13 46.71 -10.80
C SER A 135 37.89 46.20 -11.53
N LYS A 136 37.85 46.32 -12.86
CA LYS A 136 36.77 45.83 -13.70
C LYS A 136 36.61 44.32 -13.58
N THR A 137 37.70 43.57 -13.71
CA THR A 137 37.70 42.11 -13.57
C THR A 137 37.21 41.67 -12.19
N LEU A 138 37.68 42.34 -11.13
CA LEU A 138 37.25 42.06 -9.76
C LEU A 138 35.75 42.33 -9.55
N LYS A 139 35.21 43.41 -10.13
CA LYS A 139 33.77 43.70 -10.08
C LYS A 139 32.95 42.62 -10.78
N GLU A 140 33.38 42.19 -11.96
CA GLU A 140 32.70 41.12 -12.73
C GLU A 140 32.73 39.77 -12.02
N GLU A 141 33.86 39.40 -11.40
CA GLU A 141 33.97 38.19 -10.58
C GLU A 141 33.09 38.29 -9.32
N LEU A 142 33.08 39.44 -8.65
CA LEU A 142 32.21 39.68 -7.49
C LEU A 142 30.73 39.56 -7.87
N SER A 143 30.30 40.17 -8.98
CA SER A 143 28.93 40.06 -9.48
C SER A 143 28.56 38.61 -9.80
N ARG A 144 29.45 37.85 -10.46
CA ARG A 144 29.23 36.41 -10.73
C ARG A 144 29.13 35.59 -9.45
N TYR A 145 29.98 35.86 -8.46
CA TYR A 145 29.97 35.17 -7.18
C TYR A 145 28.67 35.44 -6.42
N VAL A 146 28.21 36.70 -6.36
CA VAL A 146 26.96 37.09 -5.72
C VAL A 146 25.75 36.43 -6.40
N GLU A 147 25.72 36.40 -7.73
CA GLU A 147 24.63 35.74 -8.45
C GLU A 147 24.62 34.22 -8.21
N ASN A 148 25.79 33.58 -8.20
CA ASN A 148 25.91 32.16 -7.85
C ASN A 148 25.42 31.87 -6.42
N LEU A 149 25.76 32.73 -5.45
CA LEU A 149 25.24 32.62 -4.10
C LEU A 149 23.71 32.74 -4.06
N ARG A 150 23.14 33.71 -4.79
CA ARG A 150 21.69 33.88 -4.89
C ARG A 150 21.01 32.63 -5.45
N VAL A 151 21.50 32.10 -6.57
CA VAL A 151 20.97 30.87 -7.18
C VAL A 151 21.04 29.70 -6.19
N LYS A 152 22.16 29.54 -5.49
CA LYS A 152 22.30 28.48 -4.46
C LYS A 152 21.34 28.67 -3.29
N THR A 153 21.14 29.91 -2.84
CA THR A 153 20.16 30.22 -1.80
C THR A 153 18.75 29.87 -2.25
N ASP A 154 18.36 30.23 -3.47
CA ASP A 154 17.05 29.89 -4.02
C ASP A 154 16.86 28.35 -4.09
N VAL A 155 17.87 27.61 -4.57
CA VAL A 155 17.85 26.14 -4.55
C VAL A 155 17.71 25.59 -3.13
N ILE A 156 18.44 26.12 -2.15
CA ILE A 156 18.30 25.70 -0.74
C ILE A 156 16.88 25.94 -0.22
N THR A 157 16.25 27.07 -0.58
CA THR A 157 14.87 27.35 -0.14
C THR A 157 13.86 26.38 -0.75
N THR A 158 13.99 26.06 -2.04
CA THR A 158 13.12 25.08 -2.72
C THR A 158 13.31 23.67 -2.16
N LEU A 159 14.54 23.26 -1.86
CA LEU A 159 14.80 21.98 -1.19
C LEU A 159 14.21 21.95 0.22
N LYS A 160 14.26 23.05 0.95
CA LYS A 160 13.67 23.15 2.30
C LYS A 160 12.15 23.06 2.27
N THR A 161 11.49 23.67 1.29
CA THR A 161 10.03 23.52 1.14
C THR A 161 9.66 22.10 0.72
N SER A 162 10.39 21.50 -0.22
CA SER A 162 10.21 20.10 -0.61
C SER A 162 10.39 19.14 0.57
N LEU A 163 11.43 19.33 1.40
CA LEU A 163 11.67 18.53 2.59
C LEU A 163 10.46 18.59 3.53
N LYS A 164 9.98 19.80 3.82
CA LYS A 164 8.82 19.99 4.69
C LYS A 164 7.57 19.29 4.14
N THR A 165 7.30 19.39 2.83
CA THR A 165 6.17 18.67 2.23
C THR A 165 6.30 17.16 2.36
N THR A 166 7.51 16.61 2.21
CA THR A 166 7.73 15.17 2.38
C THR A 166 7.61 14.73 3.84
N GLU A 167 7.99 15.57 4.80
CA GLU A 167 7.79 15.31 6.23
C GLU A 167 6.30 15.30 6.60
N ASP A 168 5.52 16.25 6.08
CA ASP A 168 4.07 16.31 6.27
C ASP A 168 3.38 15.07 5.65
N ASP A 169 3.75 14.69 4.42
CA ASP A 169 3.25 13.49 3.76
C ASP A 169 3.61 12.21 4.53
N LEU A 170 4.82 12.13 5.08
CA LEU A 170 5.26 11.01 5.90
C LEU A 170 4.43 10.93 7.20
N ALA A 171 4.17 12.06 7.85
CA ALA A 171 3.34 12.11 9.05
C ALA A 171 1.89 11.66 8.78
N THR A 172 1.29 12.13 7.68
CA THR A 172 -0.07 11.70 7.29
C THR A 172 -0.13 10.21 6.95
N SER A 173 0.90 9.69 6.27
CA SER A 173 1.02 8.26 5.95
C SER A 173 1.15 7.41 7.22
N HIS A 174 1.96 7.83 8.19
CA HIS A 174 2.07 7.16 9.49
C HIS A 174 0.74 7.13 10.26
N SER A 175 0.00 8.24 10.26
CA SER A 175 -1.33 8.30 10.87
C SER A 175 -2.30 7.29 10.23
N LYS A 176 -2.39 7.27 8.89
CA LYS A 176 -3.21 6.30 8.14
C LYS A 176 -2.79 4.85 8.42
N PHE A 177 -1.49 4.58 8.51
CA PHE A 177 -0.99 3.25 8.83
C PHE A 177 -1.39 2.80 10.23
N SER A 178 -1.31 3.70 11.21
CA SER A 178 -1.76 3.42 12.59
C SER A 178 -3.25 3.12 12.65
N GLU A 179 -4.08 3.87 11.92
CA GLU A 179 -5.52 3.62 11.82
C GLU A 179 -5.82 2.24 11.20
N LEU A 180 -5.13 1.89 10.10
CA LEU A 180 -5.28 0.58 9.46
C LEU A 180 -4.82 -0.56 10.38
N GLU A 181 -3.75 -0.38 11.14
CA GLU A 181 -3.29 -1.36 12.10
C GLU A 181 -4.33 -1.60 13.21
N SER A 182 -4.96 -0.53 13.70
CA SER A 182 -6.07 -0.61 14.66
C SER A 182 -7.26 -1.38 14.09
N LYS A 183 -7.69 -1.07 12.85
CA LYS A 183 -8.76 -1.81 12.15
C LYS A 183 -8.42 -3.28 11.93
N MET A 184 -7.17 -3.59 11.62
CA MET A 184 -6.73 -4.98 11.45
C MET A 184 -6.81 -5.76 12.76
N LYS A 185 -6.37 -5.15 13.88
CA LYS A 185 -6.47 -5.76 15.22
C LYS A 185 -7.93 -5.99 15.62
N SER A 186 -8.82 -5.02 15.39
CA SER A 186 -10.24 -5.16 15.73
C SER A 186 -10.93 -6.27 14.90
N LEU A 187 -10.61 -6.37 13.60
CA LEU A 187 -11.09 -7.45 12.75
C LEU A 187 -10.58 -8.82 13.20
N GLN A 188 -9.32 -8.92 13.62
CA GLN A 188 -8.75 -10.16 14.13
C GLN A 188 -9.45 -10.62 15.43
N VAL A 189 -9.75 -9.70 16.34
CA VAL A 189 -10.53 -10.00 17.56
C VAL A 189 -11.95 -10.43 17.20
N SER A 190 -12.60 -9.75 16.25
CA SER A 190 -13.93 -10.13 15.77
C SER A 190 -13.95 -11.53 15.14
N HIS A 191 -12.96 -11.86 14.31
CA HIS A 191 -12.82 -13.17 13.68
C HIS A 191 -12.67 -14.28 14.72
N THR A 192 -11.72 -14.13 15.66
CA THR A 192 -11.50 -15.14 16.71
C THR A 192 -12.74 -15.33 17.60
N LYS A 193 -13.53 -14.28 17.86
CA LYS A 193 -14.81 -14.39 18.58
C LYS A 193 -15.85 -15.17 17.77
N LYS A 194 -15.96 -14.92 16.46
CA LYS A 194 -16.88 -15.65 15.58
C LYS A 194 -16.48 -17.12 15.46
N GLU A 195 -15.19 -17.40 15.36
CA GLU A 195 -14.63 -18.76 15.27
C GLU A 195 -14.94 -19.58 16.53
N LYS A 196 -14.78 -18.99 17.73
CA LYS A 196 -15.20 -19.63 18.99
C LYS A 196 -16.71 -19.94 19.02
N LYS A 197 -17.56 -19.00 18.60
CA LYS A 197 -19.01 -19.23 18.51
C LYS A 197 -19.36 -20.33 17.51
N PHE A 198 -18.66 -20.37 16.38
CA PHE A 198 -18.87 -21.42 15.38
C PHE A 198 -18.52 -22.80 15.94
N GLU A 199 -17.40 -22.92 16.63
CA GLU A 199 -16.98 -24.15 17.32
C GLU A 199 -17.99 -24.61 18.38
N GLU A 200 -18.55 -23.68 19.16
CA GLU A 200 -19.63 -23.97 20.12
C GLU A 200 -20.89 -24.51 19.41
N ASN A 201 -21.32 -23.86 18.33
CA ASN A 201 -22.48 -24.28 17.55
C ASN A 201 -22.27 -25.67 16.91
N VAL A 202 -21.06 -25.97 16.42
CA VAL A 202 -20.72 -27.28 15.85
C VAL A 202 -20.86 -28.37 16.92
N LYS A 203 -20.36 -28.14 18.14
CA LYS A 203 -20.50 -29.08 19.27
C LYS A 203 -21.96 -29.27 19.67
N GLU A 204 -22.78 -28.22 19.64
CA GLU A 204 -24.21 -28.34 19.93
C GLU A 204 -24.94 -29.16 18.86
N LEU A 205 -24.65 -28.91 17.58
CA LEU A 205 -25.21 -29.68 16.46
C LEU A 205 -24.80 -31.16 16.54
N GLU A 206 -23.56 -31.46 16.88
CA GLU A 206 -23.10 -32.85 17.03
C GLU A 206 -23.86 -33.57 18.16
N LYS A 207 -24.11 -32.90 19.29
CA LYS A 207 -24.93 -33.44 20.39
C LYS A 207 -26.36 -33.71 19.93
N ARG A 208 -27.00 -32.76 19.23
CA ARG A 208 -28.36 -32.94 18.70
C ARG A 208 -28.42 -34.08 17.70
N ASN A 209 -27.42 -34.22 16.83
CA ASN A 209 -27.38 -35.28 15.84
C ASN A 209 -27.26 -36.67 16.51
N LYS A 210 -26.43 -36.80 17.56
CA LYS A 210 -26.36 -38.03 18.38
C LYS A 210 -27.70 -38.34 19.05
N GLN A 211 -28.38 -37.33 19.59
CA GLN A 211 -29.70 -37.49 20.20
C GLN A 211 -30.76 -37.95 19.18
N ILE A 212 -30.81 -37.34 18.00
CA ILE A 212 -31.71 -37.74 16.92
C ILE A 212 -31.45 -39.19 16.51
N GLY A 213 -30.18 -39.59 16.35
CA GLY A 213 -29.82 -40.97 16.06
C GLY A 213 -30.26 -41.97 17.14
N GLY A 214 -30.22 -41.56 18.41
CA GLY A 214 -30.76 -42.35 19.53
C GLY A 214 -32.28 -42.51 19.45
N ASN A 215 -33.00 -41.40 19.26
CA ASN A 215 -34.45 -41.40 19.14
C ASN A 215 -34.95 -42.23 17.95
N MET A 216 -34.24 -42.17 16.81
CA MET A 216 -34.58 -42.94 15.61
C MET A 216 -34.51 -44.46 15.87
N LYS A 217 -33.47 -44.91 16.58
CA LYS A 217 -33.34 -46.33 16.98
C LYS A 217 -34.43 -46.76 17.96
N GLU A 218 -34.85 -45.87 18.86
CA GLU A 218 -35.96 -46.15 19.76
C GLU A 218 -37.29 -46.25 19.00
N LEU A 219 -37.53 -45.36 18.04
CA LEU A 219 -38.68 -45.40 17.15
C LEU A 219 -38.75 -46.72 16.39
N GLU A 220 -37.63 -47.14 15.77
CA GLU A 220 -37.55 -48.41 15.04
C GLU A 220 -37.87 -49.62 15.92
N LYS A 221 -37.45 -49.60 17.21
CA LYS A 221 -37.82 -50.65 18.18
C LYS A 221 -39.32 -50.63 18.50
N LYS A 222 -39.92 -49.45 18.65
CA LYS A 222 -41.35 -49.31 18.91
C LYS A 222 -42.16 -49.78 17.71
N ASP A 223 -41.76 -49.44 16.49
CA ASP A 223 -42.43 -49.88 15.25
C ASP A 223 -42.39 -51.41 15.11
N LYS A 224 -41.23 -52.04 15.35
CA LYS A 224 -41.14 -53.51 15.37
C LYS A 224 -42.05 -54.15 16.42
N ARG A 225 -42.20 -53.51 17.59
CA ARG A 225 -43.08 -54.00 18.66
C ARG A 225 -44.56 -53.83 18.30
N ILE A 226 -44.94 -52.70 17.71
CA ILE A 226 -46.29 -52.46 17.21
C ILE A 226 -46.64 -53.51 16.17
N TYR A 227 -45.78 -53.70 15.17
CA TYR A 227 -45.99 -54.72 14.12
C TYR A 227 -46.16 -56.14 14.70
N ALA A 228 -45.36 -56.50 15.71
CA ALA A 228 -45.50 -57.79 16.39
C ALA A 228 -46.83 -57.90 17.17
N LEU A 229 -47.25 -56.84 17.86
CA LEU A 229 -48.52 -56.79 18.59
C LEU A 229 -49.72 -56.85 17.66
N GLU A 230 -49.72 -56.09 16.56
CA GLU A 230 -50.76 -56.12 15.54
C GLU A 230 -50.94 -57.54 15.00
N ARG A 231 -49.84 -58.21 14.64
CA ARG A 231 -49.88 -59.58 14.15
C ARG A 231 -50.34 -60.60 15.19
N SER A 232 -50.03 -60.38 16.48
CA SER A 232 -50.52 -61.23 17.57
C SER A 232 -52.02 -61.04 17.78
N CYS A 233 -52.48 -59.79 17.81
CA CYS A 233 -53.88 -59.44 18.04
C CYS A 233 -54.79 -60.01 16.95
N VAL A 234 -54.39 -59.91 15.67
CA VAL A 234 -55.14 -60.52 14.55
C VAL A 234 -55.24 -62.04 14.72
N LYS A 235 -54.15 -62.71 15.09
CA LYS A 235 -54.16 -64.16 15.32
C LYS A 235 -55.06 -64.57 16.49
N GLU A 236 -55.00 -63.84 17.59
CA GLU A 236 -55.84 -64.10 18.77
C GLU A 236 -57.33 -63.87 18.45
N TYR A 237 -57.64 -62.85 17.66
CA TYR A 237 -58.98 -62.59 17.17
C TYR A 237 -59.49 -63.72 16.27
N ASP A 238 -58.71 -64.16 15.28
CA ASP A 238 -59.07 -65.28 14.40
C ASP A 238 -59.34 -66.57 15.21
N ILE A 239 -58.50 -66.87 16.22
CA ILE A 239 -58.72 -68.02 17.12
C ILE A 239 -60.00 -67.85 17.93
N GLY A 240 -60.26 -66.66 18.47
CA GLY A 240 -61.46 -66.38 19.25
C GLY A 240 -62.74 -66.46 18.42
N PHE A 241 -62.70 -65.96 17.19
CA PHE A 241 -63.79 -66.02 16.22
C PHE A 241 -64.12 -67.46 15.85
N SER A 242 -63.12 -68.28 15.50
CA SER A 242 -63.34 -69.70 15.20
C SER A 242 -63.97 -70.45 16.38
N ARG A 243 -63.50 -70.21 17.61
CA ARG A 243 -64.08 -70.82 18.82
C ARG A 243 -65.53 -70.37 19.06
N ALA A 244 -65.86 -69.13 18.76
CA ALA A 244 -67.23 -68.63 18.88
C ALA A 244 -68.17 -69.30 17.86
N LEU A 245 -67.71 -69.52 16.63
CA LEU A 245 -68.46 -70.29 15.62
C LEU A 245 -68.68 -71.75 16.06
N GLU A 246 -67.63 -72.41 16.57
CA GLU A 246 -67.75 -73.76 17.13
C GLU A 246 -68.80 -73.83 18.25
N GLN A 247 -68.83 -72.83 19.14
CA GLN A 247 -69.85 -72.75 20.20
C GLN A 247 -71.26 -72.53 19.64
N LEU A 248 -71.39 -71.74 18.57
CA LEU A 248 -72.67 -71.46 17.92
C LEU A 248 -73.26 -72.73 17.28
N GLU A 249 -72.43 -73.54 16.62
CA GLU A 249 -72.81 -74.83 16.05
C GLU A 249 -73.31 -75.81 17.12
N VAL A 250 -72.68 -75.82 18.30
CA VAL A 250 -73.11 -76.64 19.43
C VAL A 250 -74.48 -76.20 19.97
N LEU A 251 -74.73 -74.89 20.05
CA LEU A 251 -75.99 -74.34 20.56
C LEU A 251 -77.14 -74.43 19.55
N HIS A 252 -76.85 -74.36 18.25
CA HIS A 252 -77.83 -74.34 17.17
C HIS A 252 -77.50 -75.38 16.08
N PRO A 253 -77.72 -76.68 16.34
CA PRO A 253 -77.44 -77.73 15.37
C PRO A 253 -78.32 -77.57 14.13
N GLY A 254 -77.68 -77.27 12.99
CA GLY A 254 -78.32 -77.03 11.69
C GLY A 254 -78.15 -75.61 11.12
N LEU A 255 -77.55 -74.69 11.88
CA LEU A 255 -77.16 -73.37 11.37
C LEU A 255 -75.90 -73.51 10.50
N ASP A 256 -75.95 -73.05 9.24
CA ASP A 256 -74.81 -73.08 8.33
C ASP A 256 -73.88 -71.89 8.58
N THR A 257 -72.73 -72.18 9.19
CA THR A 257 -71.64 -71.24 9.50
C THR A 257 -70.49 -71.30 8.47
N SER A 258 -70.59 -72.14 7.43
CA SER A 258 -69.49 -72.41 6.50
C SER A 258 -69.05 -71.19 5.67
N GLY A 259 -69.90 -70.17 5.57
CA GLY A 259 -69.60 -68.89 4.92
C GLY A 259 -69.13 -67.77 5.86
N ALA A 260 -69.00 -68.02 7.16
CA ALA A 260 -68.59 -67.00 8.12
C ALA A 260 -67.07 -66.77 8.07
N ASP A 261 -66.67 -65.56 7.64
CA ASP A 261 -65.27 -65.11 7.68
C ASP A 261 -65.15 -63.96 8.68
N SER A 262 -64.10 -64.02 9.51
CA SER A 262 -63.76 -62.98 10.50
C SER A 262 -63.45 -61.62 9.85
N ARG A 263 -63.22 -61.61 8.53
CA ARG A 263 -62.81 -60.43 7.77
C ARG A 263 -63.95 -59.76 7.00
N PHE A 264 -65.09 -60.42 6.82
CA PHE A 264 -66.21 -59.78 6.14
C PHE A 264 -66.89 -58.74 7.04
N VAL A 265 -67.28 -57.61 6.44
CA VAL A 265 -68.01 -56.54 7.13
C VAL A 265 -69.45 -56.57 6.67
N VAL A 266 -70.40 -56.49 7.61
CA VAL A 266 -71.83 -56.36 7.29
C VAL A 266 -72.19 -54.88 7.24
N GLU A 267 -72.46 -54.37 6.05
CA GLU A 267 -72.96 -53.00 5.82
C GLU A 267 -74.37 -53.07 5.23
N GLU A 268 -75.32 -52.33 5.82
CA GLU A 268 -76.72 -52.24 5.35
C GLU A 268 -77.44 -53.61 5.18
N GLY A 269 -76.96 -54.65 5.86
CA GLY A 269 -77.53 -56.00 5.81
C GLY A 269 -76.91 -56.92 4.74
N GLU A 270 -75.89 -56.45 4.01
CA GLU A 270 -75.14 -57.26 3.04
C GLU A 270 -73.70 -57.54 3.52
N ILE A 271 -73.20 -58.73 3.19
CA ILE A 271 -71.82 -59.16 3.48
C ILE A 271 -70.92 -58.58 2.40
N VAL A 272 -70.04 -57.65 2.77
CA VAL A 272 -69.11 -56.98 1.84
C VAL A 272 -67.69 -57.45 2.10
N ASP A 273 -67.00 -57.86 1.03
CA ASP A 273 -65.56 -58.10 1.04
C ASP A 273 -64.81 -56.77 1.17
N PRO A 274 -64.06 -56.54 2.27
CA PRO A 274 -63.29 -55.31 2.42
C PRO A 274 -62.16 -55.16 1.38
N GLU A 275 -61.64 -56.25 0.78
CA GLU A 275 -60.59 -56.17 -0.25
C GLU A 275 -61.12 -55.64 -1.59
N ALA A 276 -62.42 -55.80 -1.86
CA ALA A 276 -63.08 -55.26 -3.05
C ALA A 276 -63.22 -53.72 -3.04
N ARG A 277 -62.93 -53.06 -1.90
CA ARG A 277 -62.92 -51.59 -1.75
C ARG A 277 -61.57 -50.92 -1.98
N SER A 278 -60.58 -51.62 -2.54
CA SER A 278 -59.27 -51.04 -2.89
C SER A 278 -59.29 -50.10 -4.11
N THR A 279 -60.22 -49.13 -4.15
CA THR A 279 -60.22 -48.07 -5.18
C THR A 279 -60.53 -46.65 -4.70
N PHE A 280 -60.90 -46.37 -3.46
CA PHE A 280 -61.03 -44.96 -3.03
C PHE A 280 -60.62 -44.73 -1.57
N GLY A 281 -59.52 -44.00 -1.39
CA GLY A 281 -59.19 -43.38 -0.12
C GLY A 281 -57.71 -43.39 0.26
N VAL A 282 -56.84 -42.78 -0.54
CA VAL A 282 -55.69 -42.08 0.02
C VAL A 282 -56.25 -41.00 0.95
N VAL A 283 -56.45 -41.32 2.22
CA VAL A 283 -56.59 -40.32 3.28
C VAL A 283 -55.24 -40.28 3.97
N THR A 284 -54.31 -39.57 3.36
CA THR A 284 -53.21 -38.94 4.10
C THR A 284 -53.82 -37.94 5.06
N SER A 285 -54.22 -38.38 6.25
CA SER A 285 -54.47 -37.49 7.37
C SER A 285 -53.47 -37.77 8.47
N PHE A 286 -52.42 -36.95 8.49
CA PHE A 286 -51.87 -36.45 9.74
C PHE A 286 -53.02 -36.13 10.71
N ARG A 287 -53.23 -36.97 11.74
CA ARG A 287 -53.94 -36.61 12.96
C ARG A 287 -53.59 -37.58 14.08
N THR A 288 -52.59 -37.14 14.85
CA THR A 288 -52.56 -37.17 16.32
C THR A 288 -53.78 -37.79 17.02
N LEU A 289 -53.48 -38.70 17.97
CA LEU A 289 -54.25 -39.04 19.17
C LEU A 289 -55.78 -39.20 18.97
N ASN A 290 -56.28 -40.45 18.96
CA ASN A 290 -57.54 -40.83 19.65
C ASN A 290 -57.97 -42.30 19.48
N PHE A 291 -57.05 -43.24 19.18
CA PHE A 291 -57.43 -44.67 19.11
C PHE A 291 -57.78 -45.30 20.48
N ALA A 292 -57.43 -44.65 21.59
CA ALA A 292 -57.69 -45.17 22.94
C ALA A 292 -59.14 -44.95 23.44
N ARG A 293 -60.00 -44.22 22.71
CA ARG A 293 -61.34 -43.86 23.20
C ARG A 293 -62.48 -44.72 22.64
N PHE A 294 -62.26 -45.43 21.53
CA PHE A 294 -63.31 -46.28 20.94
C PHE A 294 -63.41 -47.67 21.61
N TYR A 295 -62.31 -48.21 22.13
CA TYR A 295 -62.34 -49.52 22.81
C TYR A 295 -62.98 -49.48 24.21
N TYR A 296 -63.00 -48.34 24.89
CA TYR A 296 -63.61 -48.23 26.22
C TYR A 296 -65.15 -48.18 26.19
N HIS A 297 -65.76 -47.84 25.06
CA HIS A 297 -67.22 -47.73 24.98
C HIS A 297 -67.92 -49.04 24.57
N MET A 298 -67.21 -49.96 23.91
CA MET A 298 -67.73 -51.26 23.52
C MET A 298 -67.66 -52.30 24.65
N VAL A 299 -66.66 -52.21 25.54
CA VAL A 299 -66.57 -53.12 26.71
C VAL A 299 -67.66 -52.83 27.76
N TYR A 300 -68.19 -51.61 27.82
CA TYR A 300 -69.26 -51.25 28.75
C TYR A 300 -70.66 -51.74 28.33
N TYR A 301 -70.88 -52.07 27.06
CA TYR A 301 -72.19 -52.52 26.57
C TYR A 301 -72.39 -54.04 26.64
N CYS A 302 -71.36 -54.83 26.92
CA CYS A 302 -71.47 -56.29 27.09
C CYS A 302 -71.56 -56.74 28.57
N ILE A 303 -71.61 -55.81 29.53
CA ILE A 303 -71.79 -56.13 30.97
C ILE A 303 -73.22 -55.82 31.46
N PHE A 304 -74.05 -55.18 30.64
CA PHE A 304 -75.47 -54.93 30.93
C PHE A 304 -76.35 -55.31 29.73
N LEU A 305 -76.48 -56.61 29.50
CA LEU A 305 -77.64 -57.28 28.88
C LEU A 305 -77.56 -58.78 29.18
#